data_AF-W4PWT4-F1
#
_entry.id   AF-W4PWT4-F1
#
_cell.length_a   1.000
_cell.length_b   1.000
_cell.length_c   1.000
_cell.angle_alpha   90.00
_cell.angle_beta   90.00
_cell.angle_gamma   90.00
#
_symmetry.space_group_name_H-M   'P 1'
#
loop_
_entity.id
_entity.type
_entity.pdbx_description
1 polymer ?
#
loop_
_entity_poly.entity_id
_entity_poly.type
_entity_poly.pdbx_seq_one_letter_code
_entity_poly.pdbx_strand_id
1 'polypeptide(L)' 'MGIAEKKIVSSGSDILDVTKQLFTQMIDDETEIVTLLQGEDAADEQTNILVQFIEKEFPEVEVDVHLGNQPLYSYIISVE' A
#
# COMPACT_ATOMS: atom_id res chain seq x y z
N MET A 1 -10.53 1.26 -3.93
CA MET A 1 -11.11 0.88 -2.62
C MET A 1 -10.04 0.17 -1.81
N GLY A 2 -9.86 0.53 -0.54
CA GLY A 2 -8.92 -0.13 0.38
C GLY A 2 -9.65 -0.94 1.43
N ILE A 3 -9.17 -2.17 1.66
CA ILE A 3 -9.78 -3.13 2.57
C ILE A 3 -8.73 -3.56 3.59
N ALA A 4 -9.04 -3.41 4.87
CA ALA A 4 -8.26 -3.94 5.98
C ALA A 4 -9.20 -4.76 6.88
N GLU A 5 -8.74 -5.92 7.38
CA GLU A 5 -9.53 -6.80 8.25
C GLU A 5 -10.97 -7.09 7.76
N LYS A 6 -11.14 -7.32 6.45
CA LYS A 6 -12.44 -7.55 5.79
C LYS A 6 -13.43 -6.37 5.87
N LYS A 7 -12.95 -5.17 6.23
CA LYS A 7 -13.73 -3.93 6.23
C LYS A 7 -13.17 -2.97 5.19
N ILE A 8 -14.07 -2.24 4.54
CA ILE A 8 -13.67 -1.13 3.67
C ILE A 8 -13.30 0.03 4.59
N VAL A 9 -12.03 0.42 4.57
CA VAL A 9 -11.50 1.50 5.42
C VAL A 9 -11.15 2.75 4.61
N SER A 10 -11.00 2.62 3.29
CA SER A 10 -10.82 3.75 2.37
C SER A 10 -11.54 3.51 1.04
N SER A 11 -12.08 4.57 0.43
CA SER A 11 -12.76 4.49 -0.86
C SER A 11 -12.67 5.82 -1.60
N GLY A 12 -12.47 5.75 -2.91
CA GLY A 12 -12.21 6.91 -3.75
C GLY A 12 -11.91 6.47 -5.20
N SER A 13 -11.83 7.46 -6.09
CA SER A 13 -11.53 7.25 -7.51
C SER A 13 -10.04 7.24 -7.84
N ASP A 14 -9.19 7.80 -6.96
CA ASP A 14 -7.74 7.80 -7.12
C ASP A 14 -7.12 6.67 -6.29
N ILE A 15 -6.38 5.77 -6.96
CA ILE A 15 -5.73 4.63 -6.31
C ILE A 15 -4.65 5.08 -5.33
N LEU A 16 -3.90 6.16 -5.64
CA LEU A 16 -2.84 6.65 -4.79
C LEU A 16 -3.40 7.17 -3.47
N ASP A 17 -4.45 7.98 -3.53
CA ASP A 17 -5.07 8.54 -2.33
C ASP A 17 -5.71 7.44 -1.47
N VAL A 18 -6.40 6.50 -2.11
CA VAL A 18 -7.02 5.37 -1.40
C VAL A 18 -5.97 4.49 -0.71
N THR A 19 -4.85 4.22 -1.37
CA THR A 19 -3.77 3.39 -0.83
C THR A 19 -3.00 4.11 0.27
N LYS A 20 -2.74 5.42 0.14
CA LYS A 20 -2.16 6.24 1.22
C LYS A 20 -3.05 6.25 2.46
N GLN A 21 -4.36 6.44 2.29
CA GLN A 21 -5.32 6.35 3.39
C GLN A 21 -5.31 4.96 4.04
N LEU A 22 -5.20 3.90 3.23
CA LEU A 22 -5.11 2.54 3.75
C LEU A 22 -3.85 2.35 4.61
N PHE A 23 -2.68 2.84 4.18
CA PHE A 23 -1.46 2.80 4.98
C PHE A 23 -1.62 3.52 6.32
N THR A 24 -2.21 4.72 6.34
CA THR A 24 -2.45 5.44 7.60
C THR A 24 -3.41 4.73 8.57
N GLN A 25 -4.13 3.71 8.13
CA GLN A 25 -4.99 2.88 8.97
C GLN A 25 -4.33 1.55 9.39
N MET A 26 -3.32 1.10 8.63
CA MET A 26 -2.69 -0.21 8.83
C MET A 26 -1.32 -0.12 9.49
N ILE A 27 -0.57 0.96 9.27
CA ILE A 27 0.77 1.17 9.82
C ILE A 27 0.65 1.87 11.17
N ASP A 28 1.34 1.33 12.16
CA ASP A 28 1.45 1.85 13.52
C ASP A 28 2.90 1.78 14.03
N ASP A 29 3.12 2.17 15.29
CA ASP A 29 4.44 2.21 15.92
C ASP A 29 5.09 0.81 16.11
N GLU A 30 4.32 -0.27 15.93
CA GLU A 30 4.83 -1.66 16.03
C GLU A 30 5.16 -2.25 14.65
N THR A 31 4.84 -1.54 13.57
CA THR A 31 5.12 -1.96 12.20
C THR A 31 6.62 -1.87 11.90
N GLU A 32 7.20 -2.98 11.46
CA GLU A 32 8.60 -3.06 11.04
C GLU A 32 8.72 -3.05 9.51
N ILE A 33 7.78 -3.71 8.81
CA ILE A 33 7.87 -3.90 7.35
C ILE A 33 6.51 -3.82 6.66
N VAL A 34 6.49 -3.14 5.52
CA VAL A 34 5.34 -3.08 4.61
C VAL A 34 5.73 -3.75 3.30
N THR A 35 5.08 -4.88 3.00
CA THR A 35 5.22 -5.55 1.70
C THR A 35 4.12 -5.08 0.74
N LEU A 36 4.50 -4.51 -0.41
CA LEU A 36 3.60 -4.20 -1.51
C LEU A 36 3.74 -5.23 -2.63
N LEU A 37 2.67 -5.96 -2.92
CA LEU A 37 2.55 -6.77 -4.12
C LEU A 37 1.81 -5.97 -5.19
N GLN A 38 2.52 -5.55 -6.24
CA GLN A 38 1.98 -4.78 -7.35
C GLN A 38 1.21 -5.67 -8.33
N GLY A 39 -0.05 -5.31 -8.62
CA GLY A 39 -0.90 -5.95 -9.62
C GLY A 39 -0.59 -5.53 -11.05
N GLU A 40 -1.24 -6.15 -12.03
CA GLU A 40 -1.00 -5.86 -13.46
C GLU A 40 -1.42 -4.45 -13.86
N ASP A 41 -2.49 -3.93 -13.25
CA ASP A 41 -3.06 -2.61 -13.56
C ASP A 41 -2.39 -1.45 -12.81
N ALA A 42 -1.46 -1.73 -11.90
CA ALA A 42 -0.73 -0.72 -11.15
C ALA A 42 0.54 -0.33 -11.89
N ALA A 43 0.75 0.98 -12.09
CA ALA A 43 1.94 1.49 -12.75
C ALA A 43 3.13 1.63 -11.77
N ASP A 44 4.35 1.37 -12.25
CA ASP A 44 5.56 1.49 -11.44
C ASP A 44 5.74 2.90 -10.86
N GLU A 45 5.32 3.95 -11.59
CA GLU A 45 5.32 5.33 -11.11
C GLU A 45 4.43 5.50 -9.87
N GLN A 46 3.26 4.85 -9.86
CA GLN A 46 2.35 4.89 -8.71
C GLN A 46 2.97 4.18 -7.51
N THR A 47 3.57 3.01 -7.74
CA THR A 47 4.26 2.26 -6.69
C THR A 47 5.40 3.07 -6.09
N ASN A 48 6.23 3.74 -6.90
CA ASN A 48 7.30 4.60 -6.42
C ASN A 48 6.78 5.78 -5.58
N ILE A 49 5.66 6.38 -5.95
CA ILE A 49 5.03 7.45 -5.16
C ILE A 49 4.57 6.92 -3.79
N LEU A 50 4.05 5.69 -3.73
CA LEU A 50 3.63 5.06 -2.48
C LEU A 50 4.83 4.70 -1.58
N VAL A 51 5.91 4.18 -2.15
CA VAL A 51 7.16 3.91 -1.42
C VAL A 51 7.70 5.20 -0.79
N GLN A 52 7.85 6.26 -1.59
CA GLN A 52 8.33 7.56 -1.09
C GLN A 52 7.42 8.16 -0.02
N PHE A 53 6.11 7.91 -0.11
CA PHE A 53 5.18 8.32 0.92
C PHE A 53 5.43 7.59 2.24
N ILE A 54 5.62 6.26 2.21
CA ILE A 54 5.91 5.48 3.42
C ILE A 54 7.26 5.89 4.00
N GLU A 55 8.32 5.96 3.20
CA GLU A 55 9.66 6.36 3.67
C GLU A 55 9.68 7.75 4.32
N LYS A 56 8.78 8.65 3.88
CA LYS A 56 8.68 10.01 4.41
C LYS A 56 7.85 10.10 5.69
N GLU A 57 6.71 9.41 5.74
CA GLU A 57 5.77 9.49 6.88
C GLU A 57 6.09 8.47 7.98
N PHE A 58 6.70 7.35 7.62
CA PHE A 58 7.06 6.23 8.50
C PHE A 58 8.53 5.83 8.26
N PRO A 59 9.50 6.68 8.65
CA PRO A 59 10.91 6.52 8.30
C PRO A 59 11.59 5.30 8.94
N GLU A 60 10.96 4.70 9.95
CA GLU A 60 11.42 3.47 10.59
C GLU A 60 10.90 2.18 9.93
N VAL A 61 9.95 2.29 9.00
CA VAL A 61 9.34 1.14 8.32
C VAL A 61 10.11 0.78 7.05
N GLU A 62 10.49 -0.49 6.91
CA GLU A 62 11.07 -1.01 5.68
C GLU A 62 9.97 -1.26 4.64
N VAL A 63 10.24 -0.92 3.37
CA VAL A 63 9.30 -1.14 2.27
C VAL A 63 9.86 -2.16 1.30
N ASP A 64 9.16 -3.29 1.16
CA ASP A 64 9.51 -4.35 0.21
C ASP A 64 8.48 -4.43 -0.92
N VAL A 65 8.94 -4.37 -2.16
CA VAL A 65 8.07 -4.28 -3.34
C VAL A 65 8.30 -5.47 -4.26
N HIS A 66 7.22 -6.20 -4.54
CA HIS A 66 7.24 -7.31 -5.49
C HIS A 66 6.23 -7.10 -6.62
N LEU A 67 6.59 -7.55 -7.82
CA LEU A 67 5.66 -7.67 -8.93
C LEU A 67 4.82 -8.94 -8.73
N GLY A 68 3.57 -8.74 -8.30
CA GLY A 68 2.61 -9.82 -8.07
C GLY A 68 1.85 -10.27 -9.32
N ASN A 69 1.82 -9.45 -10.38
CA ASN A 69 1.09 -9.70 -11.63
C ASN A 69 -0.35 -10.18 -11.39
N GLN A 70 -1.03 -9.52 -10.46
CA GLN A 70 -2.39 -9.89 -10.06
C GLN A 70 -3.40 -9.18 -10.96
N PRO A 71 -4.34 -9.91 -11.61
CA PRO A 71 -5.31 -9.30 -12.52
C PRO A 71 -6.53 -8.70 -11.79
N LEU A 72 -6.71 -8.97 -10.50
CA LEU A 72 -7.91 -8.55 -9.74
C LEU A 72 -7.66 -7.38 -8.79
N TYR A 73 -6.46 -7.27 -8.22
CA TYR A 73 -6.12 -6.25 -7.23
C TYR A 73 -4.93 -5.46 -7.72
N SER A 74 -5.05 -4.13 -7.70
CA SER A 74 -3.94 -3.23 -8.02
C SER A 74 -2.78 -3.38 -7.04
N TYR A 75 -3.10 -3.62 -5.75
CA TYR A 75 -2.12 -3.89 -4.70
C TYR A 75 -2.67 -4.91 -3.72
N ILE A 76 -1.80 -5.82 -3.27
CA ILE A 76 -1.97 -6.53 -1.99
C ILE A 76 -0.89 -6.05 -1.05
N ILE A 77 -1.28 -5.73 0.18
CA ILE A 77 -0.42 -5.13 1.19
C ILE A 77 -0.35 -6.08 2.39
N SER A 78 0.87 -6.35 2.85
CA SER A 78 1.13 -6.94 4.16
C SER A 78 1.80 -5.88 5.03
N VAL A 79 1.39 -5.80 6.29
CA VAL A 79 1.99 -4.95 7.31
C VAL A 79 2.34 -5.88 8.47
N GLU A 80 3.62 -5.94 8.81
CA GLU A 80 4.18 -6.80 9.87
C GLU A 80 5.01 -5.99 10.85
#